data_AF-A0A4Y6GLH0-F1
#
_entry.id   AF-A0A4Y6GLH0-F1
#
_cell.length_a   1.000
_cell.length_b   1.000
_cell.length_c   1.000
_cell.angle_alpha   90.00
_cell.angle_beta   90.00
_cell.angle_gamma   90.00
#
_symmetry.space_group_name_H-M   'P 1'
#
loop_
_entity.id
_entity.type
_entity.pdbx_description
1 polymer ?
#
loop_
_entity_poly.entity_id
_entity_poly.type
_entity_poly.pdbx_seq_one_letter_code
_entity_poly.pdbx_strand_id
1 'polypeptide(L)' 'MNVGANGEGGHPGQNMVSNGNSGGRSNFVKVKMQGVAIARKIEVSLYHSYEPLFTSLIHMFSLCKLITFNYSTYKLIN' A
#
# COMPACT_ATOMS: atom_id res chain seq x y z
N MET A 1 -10.45 55.15 -38.73
CA MET A 1 -9.27 54.29 -38.60
C MET A 1 -9.36 53.61 -37.25
N ASN A 2 -9.55 52.29 -37.26
CA ASN A 2 -9.60 51.43 -36.07
C ASN A 2 -8.16 51.09 -35.66
N VAL A 3 -7.81 51.27 -34.39
CA VAL A 3 -6.70 50.52 -33.77
C VAL A 3 -7.16 50.10 -32.37
N GLY A 4 -7.32 48.79 -32.23
CA GLY A 4 -8.05 48.12 -31.16
C GLY A 4 -7.29 48.01 -29.84
N ALA A 5 -8.06 47.64 -28.82
CA ALA A 5 -7.63 47.30 -27.48
C ALA A 5 -6.49 46.27 -27.48
N ASN A 6 -5.47 46.52 -26.65
CA ASN A 6 -4.35 45.60 -26.43
C ASN A 6 -4.88 44.35 -25.71
N GLY A 7 -4.86 43.24 -26.43
CA GLY A 7 -5.30 41.93 -25.99
C GLY A 7 -4.36 41.30 -24.96
N GLU A 8 -5.01 40.52 -24.11
CA GLU A 8 -4.47 39.57 -23.14
C GLU A 8 -3.51 38.57 -23.84
N GLY A 9 -2.25 38.52 -23.40
CA GLY A 9 -1.24 37.59 -23.91
C GLY A 9 -0.82 36.62 -22.80
N GLY A 10 -1.37 35.41 -22.87
CA GLY A 10 -1.45 34.44 -21.78
C GLY A 10 -0.12 34.01 -21.15
N HIS A 11 -0.20 33.73 -19.86
CA HIS A 11 0.80 32.99 -19.11
C HIS A 11 1.06 31.64 -19.79
N PRO A 12 2.32 31.26 -20.06
CA PRO A 12 2.64 29.97 -20.65
C PRO A 12 2.03 28.87 -19.78
N GLY A 13 1.21 28.05 -20.41
CA GLY A 13 0.46 26.97 -19.79
C GLY A 13 1.37 26.18 -18.88
N GLN A 14 1.05 26.23 -17.58
CA GLN A 14 1.58 25.28 -16.62
C GLN A 14 1.20 23.91 -17.17
N ASN A 15 2.20 23.19 -17.67
CA ASN A 15 2.08 21.78 -17.94
C ASN A 15 1.84 21.15 -16.57
N MET A 16 0.56 21.07 -16.19
CA MET A 16 0.11 20.22 -15.11
C MET A 16 0.47 18.82 -15.58
N VAL A 17 1.71 18.43 -15.31
CA VAL A 17 2.04 17.04 -15.05
C VAL A 17 1.07 16.69 -13.95
N SER A 18 -0.05 16.13 -14.39
CA SER A 18 -0.90 15.30 -13.57
C SER A 18 0.04 14.19 -13.19
N ASN A 19 0.84 14.40 -12.13
CA ASN A 19 1.53 13.34 -11.45
C ASN A 19 0.38 12.53 -10.93
N GLY A 20 -0.03 11.57 -11.76
CA GLY A 20 -1.22 10.81 -11.58
C GLY A 20 -1.09 10.25 -10.19
N ASN A 21 -1.84 10.85 -9.27
CA ASN A 21 -2.31 10.15 -8.10
C ASN A 21 -3.31 9.14 -8.68
N SER A 22 -2.75 8.19 -9.43
CA SER A 22 -3.38 6.96 -9.78
C SER A 22 -3.61 6.37 -8.42
N GLY A 23 -4.84 6.56 -7.93
CA GLY A 23 -5.37 5.80 -6.81
C GLY A 23 -5.30 4.37 -7.26
N GLY A 24 -4.12 3.77 -7.15
CA GLY A 24 -3.85 2.39 -7.47
C GLY A 24 -4.85 1.62 -6.64
N ARG A 25 -5.74 0.89 -7.30
CA ARG A 25 -6.74 0.10 -6.61
C ARG A 25 -5.99 -0.82 -5.66
N SER A 26 -6.07 -0.53 -4.37
CA SER A 26 -5.41 -1.30 -3.33
C SER A 26 -5.95 -2.72 -3.39
N ASN A 27 -5.11 -3.68 -3.75
CA ASN A 27 -5.52 -5.06 -3.88
C ASN A 27 -5.18 -5.82 -2.61
N PHE A 28 -6.16 -5.98 -1.73
CA PHE A 28 -5.97 -6.68 -0.46
C PHE A 28 -6.37 -8.15 -0.55
N VAL A 29 -5.47 -9.03 -0.12
CA VAL A 29 -5.76 -10.47 -0.02
C VAL A 29 -5.56 -10.96 1.40
N LYS A 30 -6.27 -12.04 1.74
CA LYS A 30 -6.09 -12.77 3.00
C LYS A 30 -5.20 -13.97 2.75
N VAL A 31 -4.14 -14.09 3.53
CA VAL A 31 -3.19 -15.21 3.46
C VAL A 31 -3.33 -16.06 4.71
N LYS A 32 -3.34 -17.38 4.53
CA LYS A 32 -3.35 -18.38 5.62
C LYS A 32 -2.19 -19.34 5.37
N MET A 33 -1.29 -19.45 6.35
CA MET A 33 -0.20 -20.43 6.31
C MET A 33 -0.61 -21.70 7.04
N GLN A 34 -0.22 -22.87 6.50
CA GLN A 34 -0.43 -24.15 7.17
C GLN A 34 0.25 -24.15 8.54
N GLY A 35 -0.43 -24.71 9.55
CA GLY A 35 0.08 -24.75 10.93
C GLY A 35 0.03 -23.40 11.67
N VAL A 36 -0.54 -22.35 11.08
CA VAL A 36 -0.75 -21.05 11.76
C VAL A 36 -2.26 -20.82 11.95
N ALA A 37 -2.65 -20.56 13.20
CA ALA A 37 -4.05 -20.39 13.58
C ALA A 37 -4.68 -19.10 13.03
N ILE A 38 -3.87 -18.10 12.67
CA ILE A 38 -4.33 -16.78 12.24
C ILE A 38 -4.03 -16.53 10.75
N ALA A 39 -4.97 -15.86 10.08
CA ALA A 39 -4.75 -15.30 8.75
C ALA A 39 -4.28 -13.84 8.86
N ARG A 40 -3.56 -13.34 7.84
CA ARG A 40 -3.12 -11.94 7.75
C ARG A 40 -3.68 -11.30 6.48
N LYS A 41 -3.96 -10.00 6.53
CA LYS A 41 -4.38 -9.19 5.38
C LYS A 41 -3.16 -8.45 4.84
N ILE A 42 -2.90 -8.57 3.55
CA ILE A 42 -1.78 -7.90 2.88
C ILE A 42 -2.27 -7.13 1.67
N GLU A 43 -1.61 -6.03 1.35
CA GLU A 43 -1.82 -5.31 0.10
C GLU A 43 -0.82 -5.79 -0.93
N VAL A 44 -1.26 -6.57 -1.92
CA VAL A 44 -0.38 -7.19 -2.91
C VAL A 44 0.14 -6.16 -3.91
N SER A 45 -0.62 -5.08 -4.14
CA SER A 45 -0.23 -3.97 -5.04
C SER A 45 1.07 -3.27 -4.62
N LEU A 46 1.54 -3.46 -3.38
CA LEU A 46 2.82 -2.91 -2.92
C LEU A 46 4.04 -3.69 -3.40
N TYR A 47 3.86 -4.88 -3.96
CA TYR A 47 4.94 -5.77 -4.35
C TYR A 47 4.99 -5.91 -5.88
N HIS A 48 6.14 -5.56 -6.46
CA HIS A 48 6.36 -5.60 -7.91
C HIS A 48 6.85 -6.97 -8.41
N SER A 49 7.13 -7.91 -7.50
CA SER A 49 7.55 -9.27 -7.83
C SER A 49 7.26 -10.23 -6.68
N TYR A 50 7.39 -11.53 -6.95
CA TYR A 50 7.10 -12.59 -5.97
C TYR A 50 8.13 -12.64 -4.83
N GLU A 51 9.41 -12.44 -5.10
CA GLU A 51 10.50 -12.45 -4.11
C GLU A 51 10.25 -11.54 -2.87
N PRO A 52 10.01 -10.22 -3.02
CA PRO A 52 9.75 -9.34 -1.89
C PRO A 52 8.42 -9.65 -1.20
N LEU A 53 7.41 -10.10 -1.96
CA LEU A 53 6.13 -10.57 -1.39
C LEU A 53 6.35 -11.80 -0.51
N PHE A 54 7.10 -12.78 -1.00
CA PHE A 54 7.42 -14.02 -0.29
C PHE A 54 8.21 -13.74 0.98
N THR A 55 9.26 -12.92 0.89
CA THR A 55 10.06 -12.49 2.04
C THR A 55 9.18 -11.82 3.10
N SER A 56 8.26 -10.94 2.69
CA SER A 56 7.34 -10.26 3.59
C SER A 56 6.35 -11.24 4.25
N LEU A 57 5.82 -12.20 3.49
CA LEU A 57 4.96 -13.27 4.02
C LEU A 57 5.69 -14.12 5.07
N ILE A 58 6.91 -14.56 4.78
CA ILE A 58 7.73 -15.31 5.74
C ILE A 58 7.94 -14.50 7.02
N HIS A 59 8.26 -13.21 6.91
CA HIS A 59 8.44 -12.35 8.08
C HIS A 59 7.16 -12.19 8.90
N MET A 60 6.01 -11.93 8.26
CA MET A 60 4.73 -11.79 8.94
C MET A 60 4.36 -13.04 9.74
N PHE A 61 4.55 -14.24 9.18
CA PHE A 61 4.18 -15.50 9.82
C PHE A 61 5.25 -16.06 10.78
N SER A 62 6.53 -15.67 10.62
CA SER A 62 7.60 -16.03 11.57
C SER A 62 7.46 -15.26 12.88
N LEU A 63 7.15 -13.96 12.80
CA LEU A 63 6.81 -13.16 13.97
C LEU A 63 5.51 -13.64 14.64
N CYS A 64 4.55 -14.16 13.87
CA CYS A 64 3.33 -14.73 14.44
C CYS A 64 3.60 -15.86 15.42
N LYS A 65 4.60 -16.71 15.17
CA LYS A 65 4.96 -17.76 16.14
C LYS A 65 5.38 -17.12 17.45
N LEU A 66 6.34 -16.20 17.43
CA LEU A 66 6.86 -15.53 18.62
C LEU A 66 5.78 -14.74 19.38
N ILE A 67 4.93 -14.01 18.65
CA ILE A 67 3.85 -13.20 19.21
C ILE A 67 2.75 -14.10 19.79
N THR A 68 2.36 -15.18 19.10
CA THR A 68 1.36 -16.13 19.62
C THR A 68 1.88 -16.87 20.85
N PHE A 69 3.17 -17.25 20.87
CA PHE A 69 3.82 -17.78 22.06
C PHE A 69 3.77 -16.77 23.21
N ASN A 70 4.08 -15.49 22.93
CA ASN A 70 4.03 -14.42 23.94
C ASN A 70 2.60 -14.17 24.47
N TYR A 71 1.61 -14.02 23.59
CA TYR A 71 0.20 -13.89 24.01
C TYR A 71 -0.33 -15.11 24.75
N SER A 72 0.13 -16.31 24.41
CA SER A 72 -0.20 -17.51 25.20
C SER A 72 0.45 -17.51 26.58
N THR A 73 1.60 -16.87 26.77
CA THR A 73 2.22 -16.66 28.09
C THR A 73 1.59 -15.51 28.87
N TYR A 74 1.02 -14.50 28.20
CA TYR A 74 0.16 -13.49 28.82
C TYR A 74 -1.28 -14.01 28.97
N LYS A 75 -1.46 -15.11 29.72
CA LYS A 75 -2.80 -15.55 30.12
C LYS A 75 -3.43 -14.49 31.03
N LEU A 76 -4.65 -14.06 30.70
CA LEU A 76 -5.54 -13.37 31.63
C LEU A 76 -5.72 -14.24 32.87
N ILE A 77 -5.22 -13.75 34.00
CA ILE A 77 -5.49 -14.30 35.32
C ILE A 77 -6.95 -13.92 35.62
N ASN A 78 -7.79 -14.91 35.91
CA ASN A 78 -9.17 -14.71 36.38
C ASN A 78 -9.22 -14.95 37.88
#